data_AF-A0A914FQY8-F1
#
_entry.id   AF-A0A914FQY8-F1
#
_cell.length_a   1.000
_cell.length_b   1.000
_cell.length_c   1.000
_cell.angle_alpha   90.00
_cell.angle_beta   90.00
_cell.angle_gamma   90.00
#
_symmetry.space_group_name_H-M   'P 1'
#
loop_
_entity.id
_entity.type
_entity.pdbx_description
1 polymer ?
#
loop_
_entity_poly.entity_id
_entity_poly.type
_entity_poly.pdbx_seq_one_letter_code
_entity_poly.pdbx_strand_id
1 'polypeptide(L)'
;MGTRHIRDTYDATVLMVTKGDEPARKLFHIAFHAWPDKGTPTQPTEVLHMLDDMNYNRKLLIEEAKKKGWLPNVDMPCSPINVHCLAGVGRSGALVATEICLRKLDYSYIRNCGPCVDVRDTVLRLRTQREMTVQKPEQYLFVHLTVFEYAVRKRYFHSIENVNLSSFVTSNN
;
A
#
# COMPACT_ATOMS: atom_id res chain seq x y z
N MET A 1 -12.49 -20.02 -13.38
CA MET A 1 -11.74 -18.95 -12.67
C MET A 1 -10.62 -19.63 -11.91
N GLY A 2 -9.41 -19.10 -11.98
CA GLY A 2 -8.25 -19.71 -11.33
C GLY A 2 -7.25 -18.63 -10.93
N THR A 3 -6.34 -19.01 -10.05
CA THR A 3 -5.19 -18.19 -9.67
C THR A 3 -4.36 -17.91 -10.91
N ARG A 4 -4.01 -16.64 -11.11
CA ARG A 4 -3.12 -16.17 -12.16
C ARG A 4 -1.81 -15.75 -11.54
N HIS A 5 -0.74 -16.27 -12.10
CA HIS A 5 0.59 -15.75 -11.86
C HIS A 5 0.71 -14.37 -12.49
N ILE A 6 0.87 -13.34 -11.67
CA ILE A 6 0.99 -11.95 -12.16
C ILE A 6 2.45 -11.57 -12.28
N ARG A 7 3.23 -11.86 -11.24
CA ARG A 7 4.69 -11.67 -11.17
C ARG A 7 5.29 -12.78 -10.32
N ASP A 8 6.61 -12.95 -10.43
CA ASP A 8 7.39 -13.86 -9.56
C ASP A 8 7.18 -13.61 -8.06
N THR A 9 6.65 -12.44 -7.69
CA THR A 9 6.45 -11.99 -6.32
C THR A 9 5.02 -12.11 -5.78
N TYR A 10 4.01 -12.18 -6.65
CA TYR A 10 2.61 -12.36 -6.25
C TYR A 10 1.71 -12.95 -7.32
N ASP A 11 0.71 -13.68 -6.83
CA ASP A 11 -0.40 -14.19 -7.62
C ASP A 11 -1.69 -13.40 -7.33
N ALA A 12 -2.63 -13.43 -8.28
CA ALA A 12 -3.96 -12.88 -8.09
C ALA A 12 -5.06 -13.87 -8.46
N THR A 13 -6.14 -13.88 -7.69
CA THR A 13 -7.29 -14.78 -7.88
C THR A 13 -8.58 -13.97 -7.84
N VAL A 14 -9.46 -14.18 -8.82
CA VAL A 14 -10.84 -13.69 -8.78
C VAL A 14 -11.71 -14.79 -8.20
N LEU A 15 -12.32 -14.52 -7.05
CA LEU A 15 -13.27 -15.37 -6.36
C LEU A 15 -14.69 -14.84 -6.59
N MET A 16 -15.65 -15.74 -6.80
CA MET A 16 -17.07 -15.40 -6.80
C MET A 16 -17.65 -15.82 -5.45
N VAL A 17 -18.22 -14.86 -4.72
CA VAL A 17 -18.79 -15.08 -3.40
C VAL A 17 -20.29 -14.81 -3.46
N THR A 18 -21.09 -15.75 -2.97
CA THR A 18 -22.54 -15.66 -2.85
C THR A 18 -22.95 -15.74 -1.39
N LYS A 19 -24.10 -15.16 -1.05
CA LYS A 19 -24.73 -15.28 0.27
C LYS A 19 -26.18 -15.68 0.07
N GLY A 20 -26.49 -16.96 0.26
CA GLY A 20 -27.81 -17.50 -0.10
C GLY A 20 -28.11 -17.25 -1.58
N ASP A 21 -29.29 -16.69 -1.86
CA ASP A 21 -29.77 -16.37 -3.21
C ASP A 21 -29.34 -14.96 -3.69
N GLU A 22 -28.50 -14.24 -2.92
CA GLU A 22 -27.98 -12.95 -3.36
C GLU A 22 -27.08 -13.11 -4.60
N PRO A 23 -27.10 -12.13 -5.54
CA PRO A 23 -26.22 -12.14 -6.69
C PRO A 23 -24.74 -12.28 -6.31
N ALA A 24 -24.03 -13.16 -7.02
CA ALA A 24 -22.61 -13.40 -6.79
C ALA A 24 -21.78 -12.13 -6.97
N ARG A 25 -20.91 -11.86 -6.00
CA ARG A 25 -19.99 -10.71 -5.99
C ARG A 25 -18.57 -11.19 -6.30
N LYS A 26 -17.83 -10.39 -7.07
CA LYS A 26 -16.41 -10.64 -7.33
C LYS A 26 -15.59 -10.15 -6.15
N LEU A 27 -14.70 -11.00 -5.66
CA LEU A 27 -13.62 -10.64 -4.76
C LEU A 27 -12.30 -10.85 -5.49
N PHE A 28 -11.45 -9.82 -5.47
CA PHE A 28 -10.10 -9.90 -6.03
C PHE A 28 -9.10 -10.08 -4.89
N HIS A 29 -8.41 -11.21 -4.89
CA HIS A 29 -7.45 -11.59 -3.86
C HIS A 29 -6.05 -11.57 -4.44
N ILE A 30 -5.13 -10.84 -3.81
CA ILE A 30 -3.70 -10.81 -4.16
C ILE A 30 -2.91 -11.51 -3.05
N ALA A 31 -2.03 -12.44 -3.42
CA ALA A 31 -1.17 -13.16 -2.49
C ALA A 31 0.31 -12.85 -2.78
N PHE A 32 0.94 -12.03 -1.94
CA PHE A 32 2.36 -11.68 -2.07
C PHE A 32 3.25 -12.66 -1.31
N HIS A 33 4.04 -13.44 -2.05
CA HIS A 33 4.88 -14.52 -1.51
C HIS A 33 6.37 -14.16 -1.45
N ALA A 34 6.81 -13.06 -2.08
CA ALA A 34 8.20 -12.62 -2.01
C ALA A 34 8.59 -11.87 -0.71
N TRP A 35 7.71 -11.84 0.29
CA TRP A 35 8.06 -11.29 1.61
C TRP A 35 8.74 -12.40 2.45
N PRO A 36 10.04 -12.29 2.75
CA PRO A 36 10.76 -13.34 3.46
C PRO A 36 10.28 -13.50 4.91
N ASP A 37 10.50 -14.69 5.48
CA ASP A 37 10.17 -14.96 6.89
C ASP A 37 10.97 -14.08 7.86
N LYS A 38 12.20 -13.74 7.48
CA LYS A 38 13.07 -12.81 8.21
C LYS A 38 13.39 -11.60 7.33
N GLY A 39 13.18 -10.41 7.87
CA GLY A 39 13.45 -9.14 7.18
C GLY A 39 12.30 -8.64 6.30
N THR A 40 12.67 -8.04 5.17
CA THR A 40 11.77 -7.36 4.22
C THR A 40 12.15 -7.72 2.79
N PRO A 41 11.28 -7.49 1.80
CA PRO A 41 11.67 -7.61 0.40
C PRO A 41 12.94 -6.80 0.09
N THR A 42 13.83 -7.36 -0.71
CA THR A 42 15.07 -6.68 -1.12
C THR A 42 14.84 -5.62 -2.18
N GLN A 43 13.78 -5.78 -2.98
CA GLN A 43 13.39 -4.85 -4.04
C GLN A 43 12.04 -4.22 -3.68
N PRO A 44 12.03 -2.96 -3.19
CA PRO A 44 10.79 -2.24 -2.91
C PRO A 44 9.88 -2.11 -4.14
N THR A 45 10.47 -2.08 -5.34
CA THR A 45 9.78 -2.06 -6.64
C THR A 45 8.67 -3.10 -6.74
N GLU A 46 8.86 -4.30 -6.20
CA GLU A 46 7.89 -5.38 -6.31
C GLU A 46 6.63 -5.12 -5.47
N VAL A 47 6.79 -4.44 -4.32
CA VAL A 47 5.65 -3.96 -3.53
C VAL A 47 4.94 -2.81 -4.26
N LEU A 48 5.68 -1.92 -4.93
CA LEU A 48 5.09 -0.85 -5.73
C LEU A 48 4.23 -1.39 -6.88
N HIS A 49 4.72 -2.40 -7.62
CA HIS A 49 3.94 -3.07 -8.66
C HIS A 49 2.65 -3.68 -8.12
N MET A 50 2.73 -4.37 -6.97
CA MET A 50 1.55 -4.94 -6.33
C MET A 50 0.55 -3.86 -5.91
N LEU A 51 1.02 -2.73 -5.35
CA LEU A 51 0.16 -1.60 -4.96
C LEU A 51 -0.54 -0.97 -6.17
N ASP A 52 0.17 -0.79 -7.29
CA ASP A 52 -0.41 -0.28 -8.53
C ASP A 52 -1.54 -1.20 -9.04
N ASP A 53 -1.29 -2.50 -9.08
CA ASP A 53 -2.30 -3.49 -9.50
C ASP A 53 -3.49 -3.53 -8.54
N MET A 54 -3.24 -3.50 -7.22
CA MET A 54 -4.28 -3.45 -6.19
C MET A 54 -5.16 -2.21 -6.39
N ASN A 55 -4.56 -1.04 -6.58
CA ASN A 55 -5.25 0.22 -6.72
C ASN A 55 -6.03 0.31 -8.04
N TYR A 56 -5.46 -0.18 -9.13
CA TYR A 56 -6.14 -0.25 -10.42
C TYR A 56 -7.38 -1.17 -10.35
N ASN A 57 -7.22 -2.38 -9.80
CA ASN A 57 -8.34 -3.32 -9.65
C ASN A 57 -9.40 -2.79 -8.67
N ARG A 58 -8.98 -2.12 -7.58
CA ARG A 58 -9.92 -1.45 -6.67
C ARG A 58 -10.81 -0.45 -7.43
N LYS A 59 -10.24 0.37 -8.31
CA LYS A 59 -11.02 1.33 -9.12
C LYS A 59 -12.07 0.59 -9.98
N LEU A 60 -11.65 -0.44 -10.71
CA LEU A 60 -12.56 -1.22 -11.56
C LEU A 60 -13.69 -1.91 -10.77
N LEU A 61 -13.37 -2.48 -9.61
CA LEU A 61 -14.35 -3.16 -8.76
C LEU A 61 -15.35 -2.17 -8.14
N ILE A 62 -14.91 -0.98 -7.74
CA ILE A 62 -15.79 0.08 -7.25
C ILE A 62 -16.72 0.57 -8.37
N GLU A 63 -16.21 0.77 -9.58
CA GLU A 63 -17.02 1.15 -10.74
C GLU A 63 -18.06 0.07 -11.09
N GLU A 64 -17.67 -1.20 -11.10
CA GLU A 64 -18.60 -2.32 -11.31
C GLU A 64 -19.66 -2.38 -10.21
N ALA A 65 -19.27 -2.23 -8.94
CA ALA A 65 -20.18 -2.25 -7.80
C ALA A 65 -21.19 -1.09 -7.84
N LYS A 66 -20.75 0.13 -8.22
CA LYS A 66 -21.63 1.28 -8.45
C LYS A 66 -22.62 1.02 -9.58
N LYS A 67 -22.15 0.51 -10.72
CA LYS A 67 -23.01 0.17 -11.87
C LYS A 67 -24.07 -0.89 -11.53
N LYS A 68 -23.75 -1.84 -10.64
CA LYS A 68 -24.68 -2.86 -10.14
C LYS A 68 -25.55 -2.40 -8.97
N GLY A 69 -25.40 -1.16 -8.50
CA GLY A 69 -26.16 -0.62 -7.37
C GLY A 69 -25.76 -1.19 -6.00
N TRP A 70 -24.60 -1.86 -5.89
CA TRP A 70 -24.11 -2.40 -4.61
C TRP A 70 -23.43 -1.35 -3.73
N LEU A 71 -22.95 -0.27 -4.33
CA LEU A 71 -22.37 0.86 -3.62
C LEU A 71 -23.07 2.16 -4.03
N PRO A 72 -23.24 3.11 -3.10
CA PRO A 72 -23.82 4.41 -3.42
C PRO A 72 -22.92 5.19 -4.39
N ASN A 73 -23.54 6.00 -5.24
CA ASN A 73 -22.86 6.93 -6.16
C ASN A 73 -22.42 8.20 -5.42
N VAL A 74 -21.60 8.02 -4.38
CA VAL A 74 -20.95 9.10 -3.64
C VAL A 74 -19.43 9.02 -3.80
N ASP A 75 -18.75 10.12 -3.53
CA ASP A 75 -17.29 10.25 -3.71
C ASP A 75 -16.49 9.38 -2.73
N MET A 76 -17.05 9.03 -1.57
CA MET A 76 -16.42 8.17 -0.58
C MET A 76 -17.14 6.81 -0.46
N PRO A 77 -16.90 5.86 -1.37
CA PRO A 77 -17.52 4.53 -1.28
C PRO A 77 -16.99 3.76 -0.07
N CYS A 78 -17.90 3.33 0.81
CA CYS A 78 -17.60 2.52 2.00
C CYS A 78 -17.35 1.05 1.62
N SER A 79 -16.19 0.78 1.02
CA SER A 79 -15.73 -0.59 0.72
C SER A 79 -14.23 -0.68 1.03
N PRO A 80 -13.83 -1.06 2.26
CA PRO A 80 -12.42 -1.11 2.64
C PRO A 80 -11.68 -2.24 1.90
N ILE A 81 -10.37 -2.09 1.71
CA ILE A 81 -9.50 -3.21 1.32
C ILE A 81 -9.18 -4.00 2.58
N ASN A 82 -9.38 -5.31 2.55
CA ASN A 82 -8.88 -6.19 3.60
C ASN A 82 -7.41 -6.51 3.33
N VAL A 83 -6.53 -6.23 4.31
CA VAL A 83 -5.10 -6.56 4.25
C VAL A 83 -4.76 -7.40 5.47
N HIS A 84 -4.15 -8.56 5.25
CA HIS A 84 -3.72 -9.44 6.34
C HIS A 84 -2.30 -9.98 6.11
N CYS A 85 -1.72 -10.52 7.17
CA CYS A 85 -0.46 -11.28 7.13
C CYS A 85 -0.59 -12.43 8.13
N LEU A 86 0.35 -12.57 9.06
CA LEU A 86 0.23 -13.50 10.20
C LEU A 86 -0.57 -12.87 11.34
N ALA A 87 0.01 -11.91 12.07
CA ALA A 87 -0.66 -11.20 13.17
C ALA A 87 -1.46 -9.96 12.70
N GLY A 88 -1.37 -9.60 11.41
CA GLY A 88 -2.06 -8.43 10.85
C GLY A 88 -1.52 -7.07 11.34
N VAL A 89 -0.25 -7.00 11.74
CA VAL A 89 0.38 -5.76 12.25
C VAL A 89 1.75 -5.46 11.63
N GLY A 90 2.56 -6.48 11.30
CA GLY A 90 3.90 -6.31 10.73
C GLY A 90 3.87 -5.99 9.23
N ARG A 91 3.80 -7.01 8.37
CA ARG A 91 3.80 -6.86 6.90
C ARG A 91 2.59 -6.05 6.41
N SER A 92 1.40 -6.32 6.96
CA SER A 92 0.18 -5.56 6.67
C SER A 92 0.33 -4.09 7.05
N GLY A 93 0.92 -3.82 8.21
CA GLY A 93 1.17 -2.46 8.69
C GLY A 93 2.14 -1.71 7.80
N ALA A 94 3.23 -2.36 7.38
CA ALA A 94 4.19 -1.78 6.45
C ALA A 94 3.55 -1.48 5.09
N LEU A 95 2.75 -2.40 4.53
CA LEU A 95 2.04 -2.17 3.26
C LEU A 95 1.07 -0.98 3.34
N VAL A 96 0.24 -0.94 4.39
CA VAL A 96 -0.74 0.15 4.60
C VAL A 96 -0.05 1.48 4.85
N ALA A 97 1.03 1.50 5.65
CA ALA A 97 1.82 2.70 5.89
C ALA A 97 2.44 3.23 4.58
N THR A 98 3.03 2.34 3.77
CA THR A 98 3.56 2.67 2.45
C THR A 98 2.47 3.31 1.58
N GLU A 99 1.33 2.65 1.37
CA GLU A 99 0.24 3.18 0.53
C GLU A 99 -0.19 4.58 0.97
N ILE A 100 -0.41 4.80 2.28
CA ILE A 100 -0.77 6.13 2.81
C ILE A 100 0.32 7.16 2.51
N CYS A 101 1.59 6.80 2.73
CA CYS A 101 2.72 7.66 2.44
C CYS A 101 2.80 8.04 0.96
N LEU A 102 2.60 7.08 0.04
CA LEU A 102 2.60 7.36 -1.40
C LEU A 102 1.46 8.32 -1.78
N ARG A 103 0.26 8.12 -1.23
CA ARG A 103 -0.88 9.04 -1.48
C ARG A 103 -0.65 10.43 -0.94
N LYS A 104 -0.06 10.57 0.26
CA LYS A 104 0.32 11.88 0.83
C LYS A 104 1.33 12.59 -0.07
N LEU A 105 2.32 11.84 -0.57
CA LEU A 105 3.35 12.36 -1.48
C LEU A 105 2.76 12.85 -2.81
N ASP A 106 1.93 12.04 -3.46
CA ASP A 106 1.21 12.42 -4.68
C ASP A 106 0.36 13.67 -4.44
N TYR A 107 -0.40 13.68 -3.34
CA TYR A 107 -1.32 14.75 -3.01
C TYR A 107 -0.61 16.09 -2.77
N SER A 108 0.50 16.09 -2.03
CA SER A 108 1.25 17.32 -1.75
C SER A 108 1.95 17.85 -3.01
N TYR A 109 2.45 16.94 -3.86
CA TYR A 109 3.05 17.29 -5.15
C TYR A 109 2.02 17.95 -6.09
N ILE A 110 0.86 17.31 -6.29
CA ILE A 110 -0.22 17.82 -7.17
C ILE A 110 -0.74 19.19 -6.71
N ARG A 111 -0.68 19.49 -5.40
CA ARG A 111 -1.09 20.79 -4.83
C ARG A 111 -0.01 21.86 -4.84
N ASN A 112 1.12 21.64 -5.50
CA ASN A 112 2.25 22.56 -5.55
C ASN A 112 2.85 22.89 -4.17
N CYS A 113 2.68 22.01 -3.17
CA CYS A 113 3.33 22.13 -1.86
C CYS A 113 4.73 21.49 -1.82
N GLY A 114 5.15 20.88 -2.93
CA GLY A 114 6.31 20.00 -2.99
C GLY A 114 5.99 18.58 -2.52
N PRO A 115 6.79 17.57 -2.92
CA PRO A 115 6.62 16.19 -2.45
C PRO A 115 6.99 16.10 -0.97
N CYS A 116 6.01 15.84 -0.10
CA CYS A 116 6.19 15.81 1.34
C CYS A 116 5.43 14.63 1.96
N VAL A 117 6.09 13.94 2.89
CA VAL A 117 5.50 12.85 3.65
C VAL A 117 6.22 12.66 4.98
N ASP A 118 5.45 12.39 6.03
CA ASP A 118 5.96 12.02 7.35
C ASP A 118 5.59 10.55 7.63
N VAL A 119 6.59 9.66 7.51
CA VAL A 119 6.43 8.23 7.79
C VAL A 119 6.18 7.98 9.28
N ARG A 120 6.82 8.74 10.17
CA ARG A 120 6.67 8.59 11.63
C ARG A 120 5.25 8.92 12.07
N ASP A 121 4.75 10.09 11.69
CA ASP A 121 3.37 10.50 11.97
C ASP A 121 2.37 9.49 11.39
N THR A 122 2.61 9.01 10.17
CA THR A 122 1.74 8.01 9.52
C THR A 122 1.67 6.71 10.33
N VAL A 123 2.82 6.17 10.77
CA VAL A 123 2.85 4.95 11.59
C VAL A 123 2.24 5.17 12.98
N LEU A 124 2.51 6.31 13.62
CA LEU A 124 1.94 6.64 14.92
C LEU A 124 0.41 6.74 14.86
N ARG A 125 -0.14 7.38 13.83
CA ARG A 125 -1.60 7.43 13.60
C ARG A 125 -2.19 6.06 13.29
N LEU A 126 -1.51 5.23 12.51
CA LEU A 126 -1.97 3.86 12.28
C LEU A 126 -2.03 3.06 13.57
N ARG A 127 -1.07 3.27 14.48
CA ARG A 127 -1.06 2.59 15.78
C ARG A 127 -2.21 2.97 16.70
N THR A 128 -2.88 4.11 16.50
CA THR A 128 -4.09 4.45 17.26
C THR A 128 -5.33 3.68 16.77
N GLN A 129 -5.29 3.12 15.56
CA GLN A 129 -6.37 2.32 14.98
C GLN A 129 -6.07 0.81 15.04
N ARG A 130 -4.79 0.44 14.88
CA ARG A 130 -4.29 -0.93 14.93
C ARG A 130 -2.95 -0.95 15.66
N GLU A 131 -3.01 -1.31 16.94
CA GLU A 131 -1.84 -1.38 17.82
C GLU A 131 -0.70 -2.19 17.18
N MET A 132 0.55 -1.83 17.50
CA MET A 132 1.76 -2.53 17.02
C MET A 132 1.98 -2.53 15.50
N THR A 133 1.24 -1.72 14.74
CA THR A 133 1.47 -1.52 13.29
C THR A 133 2.94 -1.18 13.01
N VAL A 134 3.54 -1.88 12.03
CA VAL A 134 4.98 -1.88 11.74
C VAL A 134 5.78 -2.35 12.96
N GLN A 135 5.98 -3.66 13.07
CA GLN A 135 6.44 -4.30 14.29
C GLN A 135 7.95 -4.26 14.48
N LYS A 136 8.71 -4.31 13.36
CA LYS A 136 10.18 -4.43 13.40
C LYS A 136 10.88 -3.21 12.78
N PRO A 137 12.08 -2.82 13.25
CA PRO A 137 12.82 -1.70 12.68
C PRO A 137 13.09 -1.83 11.18
N GLU A 138 13.35 -3.05 10.68
CA GLU A 138 13.63 -3.26 9.26
C GLU A 138 12.39 -3.00 8.40
N GLN A 139 11.18 -3.26 8.93
CA GLN A 139 9.92 -2.92 8.26
C GLN A 139 9.74 -1.40 8.18
N TYR A 140 10.10 -0.68 9.24
CA TYR A 140 10.04 0.79 9.26
C TYR A 140 11.01 1.40 8.24
N LEU A 141 12.26 0.90 8.19
CA LEU A 141 13.23 1.29 7.18
C LEU A 141 12.75 0.95 5.76
N PHE A 142 12.15 -0.22 5.57
CA PHE A 142 11.60 -0.61 4.28
C PHE A 142 10.50 0.33 3.78
N VAL A 143 9.63 0.85 4.66
CA VAL A 143 8.64 1.87 4.28
C VAL A 143 9.35 3.13 3.75
N HIS A 144 10.39 3.62 4.43
CA HIS A 144 11.17 4.77 3.96
C HIS A 144 11.82 4.51 2.59
N LEU A 145 12.46 3.36 2.40
CA LEU A 145 13.10 2.98 1.13
C LEU A 145 12.08 2.90 -0.01
N THR A 146 10.92 2.31 0.25
CA THR A 146 9.85 2.17 -0.75
C THR A 146 9.29 3.52 -1.17
N VAL A 147 9.06 4.42 -0.20
CA VAL A 147 8.61 5.79 -0.46
C VAL A 147 9.64 6.59 -1.27
N PHE A 148 10.91 6.46 -0.94
CA PHE A 148 12.00 7.11 -1.66
C PHE A 148 12.08 6.62 -3.11
N GLU A 149 12.08 5.31 -3.32
CA GLU A 149 12.11 4.72 -4.66
C GLU A 149 10.92 5.20 -5.51
N TYR A 150 9.72 5.20 -4.93
CA TYR A 150 8.53 5.70 -5.60
C TYR A 150 8.68 7.17 -6.04
N ALA A 151 9.17 8.03 -5.16
CA ALA A 151 9.38 9.45 -5.45
C ALA A 151 10.37 9.67 -6.60
N VAL A 152 11.45 8.89 -6.63
CA VAL A 152 12.44 8.90 -7.74
C VAL A 152 11.79 8.44 -9.04
N ARG A 153 11.03 7.34 -9.03
CA ARG A 153 10.32 6.83 -10.21
C ARG A 153 9.28 7.82 -10.76
N LYS A 154 8.62 8.57 -9.88
CA LYS A 154 7.70 9.66 -10.24
C LYS A 154 8.38 10.96 -10.68
N ARG A 155 9.72 11.03 -10.59
CA ARG A 155 10.51 12.23 -10.88
C ARG A 155 10.11 13.45 -10.05
N TYR A 156 9.71 13.22 -8.81
CA TYR A 156 9.38 14.31 -7.88
C TYR A 156 10.62 15.08 -7.44
N PHE A 157 11.79 14.45 -7.51
CA PHE A 157 13.08 15.09 -7.29
C PHE A 157 13.81 15.22 -8.62
N HIS A 158 14.27 16.44 -8.93
CA HIS A 158 15.02 16.74 -10.16
C HIS A 158 16.53 16.45 -10.01
N SER A 159 17.01 16.37 -8.75
CA SER A 159 18.37 15.94 -8.40
C SER A 159 18.34 15.26 -7.03
N ILE A 160 19.09 14.16 -6.88
CA ILE A 160 19.28 13.45 -5.60
C ILE A 160 20.07 14.33 -4.61
N GLU A 161 20.87 15.27 -5.10
CA GLU A 161 21.66 16.21 -4.28
C GLU A 161 20.78 17.12 -3.42
N ASN A 162 19.52 17.32 -3.82
CA ASN A 162 18.55 18.12 -3.06
C ASN A 162 17.84 17.33 -1.96
N VAL A 163 18.13 16.03 -1.81
CA VAL A 163 17.54 15.19 -0.76
C VAL A 163 18.30 15.44 0.54
N ASN A 164 17.70 16.23 1.42
CA ASN A 164 18.26 16.49 2.74
C ASN A 164 18.03 15.29 3.67
N LEU A 165 19.09 14.52 3.92
CA LEU A 165 19.10 13.40 4.87
C LEU A 165 19.69 13.75 6.24
N SER A 166 20.00 15.03 6.52
CA SER A 166 20.66 15.43 7.77
C SER A 166 19.88 15.06 9.04
N SER A 167 18.55 14.98 8.94
CA SER A 167 17.68 14.55 10.05
C SER A 167 17.73 13.04 10.36
N PHE A 168 18.34 12.23 9.49
CA PHE A 168 18.56 10.79 9.70
C PHE A 168 19.92 10.47 10.31
N VAL A 169 20.83 11.45 10.40
CA VAL A 169 22.11 11.28 11.07
C VAL A 169 21.84 11.41 12.57
N THR A 170 21.87 10.30 13.30
CA THR A 170 21.89 10.37 14.76
C THR A 170 23.16 11.10 15.17
N SER A 171 23.02 12.19 15.91
CA SER A 171 24.12 12.70 16.74
C SER A 171 24.49 11.55 17.67
N ASN A 172 25.64 10.92 17.41
CA ASN A 172 26.24 9.96 18.34
C ASN A 172 26.46 10.70 19.66
N ASN A 173 25.60 10.46 20.64
CA ASN A 173 25.84 10.76 22.04
C ASN A 173 26.28 9.47 22.72
#